data_AF-X0U6U1-F1
#
_entry.id   AF-X0U6U1-F1
#
_cell.length_a   1.000
_cell.length_b   1.000
_cell.length_c   1.000
_cell.angle_alpha   90.00
_cell.angle_beta   90.00
_cell.angle_gamma   90.00
#
_symmetry.space_group_name_H-M   'P 1'
#
loop_
_entity.id
_entity.type
_entity.pdbx_description
1 polymer ?
#
loop_
_entity_poly.entity_id
_entity_poly.type
_entity_poly.pdbx_seq_one_letter_code
_entity_poly.pdbx_strand_id
1 'polypeptide(L)'
;IISTGGTSISVNIDTGGQAAKSAKAVVDFDSTLLEVTSINDDTADFFDDTSWNIYNSSGQVVINANLSLDSMLESKTGIGTLATMTVKAKAGSGTAAMTFDCTEGSSTDSNINDPTPLDIIVCSANVNGSYTLGGGTATVSASPGASPGVGASPGVGASPGVGVPSVPITGISGPTIGLLTAGLILFLLPFFSFKKIAK
;
A
#
# COMPACT_ATOMS: atom_id res chain seq x y z
N ILE A 1 17.27 8.76 -7.87
CA ILE A 1 18.09 8.47 -9.07
C ILE A 1 18.46 7.00 -9.00
N ILE A 2 18.27 6.24 -10.08
CA ILE A 2 18.77 4.87 -10.17
C ILE A 2 20.11 4.87 -10.89
N SER A 3 21.13 4.33 -10.25
CA SER A 3 22.49 4.24 -10.79
C SER A 3 22.75 2.92 -11.51
N THR A 4 23.78 2.87 -12.34
CA THR A 4 24.27 1.62 -12.95
C THR A 4 24.91 0.67 -11.92
N GLY A 5 25.38 1.21 -10.79
CA GLY A 5 25.93 0.44 -9.67
C GLY A 5 24.87 -0.24 -8.81
N GLY A 6 23.60 0.19 -8.92
CA GLY A 6 22.50 -0.26 -8.08
C GLY A 6 21.96 0.86 -7.20
N THR A 7 20.69 0.75 -6.83
CA THR A 7 19.99 1.66 -5.95
C THR A 7 18.94 0.88 -5.19
N SER A 8 18.90 1.07 -3.87
CA SER A 8 17.91 0.44 -3.00
C SER A 8 16.56 1.14 -3.14
N ILE A 9 15.50 0.38 -3.39
CA ILE A 9 14.11 0.85 -3.51
C ILE A 9 13.24 -0.03 -2.62
N SER A 10 12.63 0.57 -1.59
CA SER A 10 11.73 -0.14 -0.69
C SER A 10 10.34 -0.31 -1.30
N VAL A 11 9.75 -1.48 -1.12
CA VAL A 11 8.35 -1.76 -1.40
C VAL A 11 7.60 -1.70 -0.08
N ASN A 12 6.76 -0.69 0.07
CA ASN A 12 6.05 -0.43 1.31
C ASN A 12 4.59 -0.89 1.22
N ILE A 13 4.01 -1.17 2.38
CA ILE A 13 2.59 -1.49 2.56
C ILE A 13 1.96 -0.44 3.46
N ASP A 14 0.72 -0.05 3.14
CA ASP A 14 -0.19 0.70 4.02
C ASP A 14 -1.53 -0.01 4.00
N THR A 15 -1.97 -0.48 5.17
CA THR A 15 -3.24 -1.20 5.33
C THR A 15 -4.44 -0.26 5.49
N GLY A 16 -4.23 1.06 5.55
CA GLY A 16 -5.28 2.03 5.86
C GLY A 16 -5.89 1.84 7.26
N GLY A 17 -5.17 1.15 8.17
CA GLY A 17 -5.62 0.79 9.50
C GLY A 17 -6.46 -0.50 9.57
N GLN A 18 -6.66 -1.21 8.46
CA GLN A 18 -7.34 -2.50 8.44
C GLN A 18 -6.38 -3.63 8.82
N ALA A 19 -6.92 -4.70 9.40
CA ALA A 19 -6.12 -5.87 9.75
C ALA A 19 -5.73 -6.67 8.49
N ALA A 20 -4.46 -7.02 8.36
CA ALA A 20 -3.90 -7.80 7.26
C ALA A 20 -3.17 -9.04 7.77
N LYS A 21 -3.19 -10.12 6.99
CA LYS A 21 -2.46 -11.38 7.23
C LYS A 21 -1.42 -11.71 6.17
N SER A 22 -1.62 -11.18 4.97
CA SER A 22 -0.68 -11.33 3.87
C SER A 22 -0.78 -10.13 2.93
N ALA A 23 0.24 -9.97 2.10
CA ALA A 23 0.21 -9.08 0.97
C ALA A 23 0.98 -9.70 -0.19
N LYS A 24 0.55 -9.34 -1.39
CA LYS A 24 1.27 -9.59 -2.62
C LYS A 24 1.51 -8.27 -3.32
N ALA A 25 2.76 -8.00 -3.66
CA ALA A 25 3.13 -6.87 -4.50
C ALA A 25 3.60 -7.40 -5.85
N VAL A 26 2.92 -6.98 -6.92
CA VAL A 26 3.33 -7.20 -8.30
C VAL A 26 3.81 -5.86 -8.83
N VAL A 27 5.12 -5.73 -9.04
CA VAL A 27 5.76 -4.49 -9.46
C VAL A 27 6.28 -4.64 -10.87
N ASP A 28 5.72 -3.86 -11.79
CA ASP A 28 6.18 -3.77 -13.17
C ASP A 28 7.22 -2.66 -13.34
N PHE A 29 8.16 -2.88 -14.24
CA PHE A 29 9.21 -1.93 -14.60
C PHE A 29 9.60 -2.07 -16.07
N ASP A 30 10.14 -1.00 -16.65
CA ASP A 30 10.67 -1.06 -18.00
C ASP A 30 11.98 -1.88 -18.03
N SER A 31 11.88 -3.14 -18.50
CA SER A 31 13.01 -4.06 -18.58
C SER A 31 14.09 -3.64 -19.58
N THR A 32 13.80 -2.68 -20.48
CA THR A 32 14.81 -2.11 -21.38
C THR A 32 15.68 -1.07 -20.67
N LEU A 33 15.15 -0.45 -19.61
CA LEU A 33 15.81 0.63 -18.86
C LEU A 33 16.34 0.19 -17.50
N LEU A 34 15.71 -0.80 -16.86
CA LEU A 34 16.00 -1.23 -15.50
C LEU A 34 16.30 -2.73 -15.42
N GLU A 35 17.04 -3.11 -14.38
CA GLU A 35 17.28 -4.48 -13.94
C GLU A 35 17.12 -4.56 -12.44
N VAL A 36 16.32 -5.49 -11.93
CA VAL A 36 16.29 -5.81 -10.50
C VAL A 36 17.28 -6.94 -10.26
N THR A 37 18.30 -6.69 -9.45
CA THR A 37 19.39 -7.66 -9.22
C THR A 37 19.21 -8.49 -7.97
N SER A 38 18.49 -7.97 -6.97
CA SER A 38 18.21 -8.69 -5.73
C SER A 38 17.01 -8.10 -5.01
N ILE A 39 16.41 -8.90 -4.14
CA ILE A 39 15.48 -8.48 -3.08
C ILE A 39 16.16 -8.79 -1.75
N ASN A 40 16.06 -7.86 -0.80
CA ASN A 40 16.54 -8.01 0.56
C ASN A 40 15.33 -7.97 1.51
N ASP A 41 14.98 -9.14 2.03
CA ASP A 41 13.92 -9.38 3.01
C ASP A 41 14.36 -9.15 4.46
N ASP A 42 15.67 -9.04 4.76
CA ASP A 42 16.14 -8.59 6.08
C ASP A 42 15.68 -7.16 6.42
N THR A 43 15.22 -6.41 5.41
CA THR A 43 14.62 -5.07 5.57
C THR A 43 13.10 -5.09 5.72
N ALA A 44 12.46 -6.25 5.60
CA ALA A 44 11.04 -6.40 5.83
C ALA A 44 10.77 -6.22 7.33
N ASP A 45 9.85 -5.31 7.66
CA ASP A 45 9.42 -5.07 9.03
C ASP A 45 7.91 -5.31 9.23
N PHE A 46 7.16 -5.41 8.13
CA PHE A 46 5.73 -5.59 8.20
C PHE A 46 5.35 -7.06 8.30
N PHE A 47 5.88 -7.96 7.49
CA PHE A 47 5.61 -9.40 7.57
C PHE A 47 6.93 -10.16 7.81
N ASP A 48 6.86 -11.31 8.46
CA ASP A 48 8.02 -12.10 8.94
C ASP A 48 8.33 -13.33 8.06
N ASP A 49 7.53 -13.58 7.01
CA ASP A 49 7.82 -14.54 5.97
C ASP A 49 7.64 -13.89 4.59
N THR A 50 8.73 -13.71 3.84
CA THR A 50 8.72 -13.06 2.53
C THR A 50 9.38 -13.96 1.49
N SER A 51 8.74 -14.08 0.33
CA SER A 51 9.27 -14.79 -0.84
C SER A 51 9.09 -13.95 -2.10
N TRP A 52 9.92 -14.16 -3.11
CA TRP A 52 9.88 -13.34 -4.31
C TRP A 52 10.31 -14.08 -5.57
N ASN A 53 9.90 -13.54 -6.71
CA ASN A 53 10.41 -13.89 -8.03
C ASN A 53 10.77 -12.61 -8.79
N ILE A 54 11.89 -12.65 -9.52
CA ILE A 54 12.34 -11.55 -10.38
C ILE A 54 12.30 -12.01 -11.83
N TYR A 55 11.50 -11.33 -12.65
CA TYR A 55 11.33 -11.58 -14.07
C TYR A 55 11.91 -10.42 -14.89
N ASN A 56 13.24 -10.30 -14.93
CA ASN A 56 13.92 -9.22 -15.65
C ASN A 56 13.65 -9.21 -17.16
N SER A 57 13.25 -10.34 -17.76
CA SER A 57 12.91 -10.40 -19.19
C SER A 57 11.57 -9.73 -19.50
N SER A 58 10.56 -9.94 -18.64
CA SER A 58 9.22 -9.36 -18.78
C SER A 58 9.06 -8.03 -18.04
N GLY A 59 10.02 -7.66 -17.19
CA GLY A 59 9.98 -6.40 -16.44
C GLY A 59 9.05 -6.46 -15.24
N GLN A 60 9.11 -7.56 -14.47
CA GLN A 60 8.23 -7.73 -13.31
C GLN A 60 8.98 -8.29 -12.10
N VAL A 61 8.57 -7.87 -10.90
CA VAL A 61 8.90 -8.51 -9.62
C VAL A 61 7.61 -8.89 -8.93
N VAL A 62 7.55 -10.09 -8.38
CA VAL A 62 6.45 -10.54 -7.51
C VAL A 62 7.00 -10.80 -6.13
N ILE A 63 6.42 -10.16 -5.11
CA ILE A 63 6.77 -10.32 -3.70
C ILE A 63 5.51 -10.83 -2.99
N ASN A 64 5.63 -11.96 -2.30
CA ASN A 64 4.59 -12.48 -1.41
C ASN A 64 5.09 -12.36 0.02
N ALA A 65 4.31 -11.73 0.87
CA ALA A 65 4.65 -11.49 2.27
C ALA A 65 3.52 -11.99 3.16
N ASN A 66 3.85 -12.77 4.19
CA ASN A 66 2.89 -13.47 5.04
C ASN A 66 3.34 -13.43 6.50
N LEU A 67 2.39 -13.70 7.40
CA LEU A 67 2.73 -14.12 8.75
C LEU A 67 3.37 -15.51 8.74
N SER A 68 4.48 -15.66 9.45
CA SER A 68 5.18 -16.94 9.62
C SER A 68 4.33 -17.94 10.40
N LEU A 69 4.81 -19.18 10.51
CA LEU A 69 4.10 -20.22 11.28
C LEU A 69 3.94 -19.83 12.77
N ASP A 70 4.89 -19.07 13.32
CA ASP A 70 4.86 -18.68 14.73
C ASP A 70 3.86 -17.53 14.99
N SER A 71 3.54 -16.73 13.96
CA SER A 71 2.65 -15.58 14.03
C SER A 71 1.34 -15.75 13.25
N MET A 72 1.05 -16.94 12.71
CA MET A 72 -0.09 -17.19 11.80
C MET A 72 -1.49 -16.82 12.36
N LEU A 73 -1.64 -16.79 13.69
CA LEU A 73 -2.89 -16.44 14.37
C LEU A 73 -3.05 -14.93 14.56
N GLU A 74 -1.99 -14.16 14.33
CA GLU A 74 -1.99 -12.71 14.47
C GLU A 74 -2.56 -12.02 13.21
N SER A 75 -2.59 -10.69 13.26
CA SER A 75 -2.87 -9.81 12.14
C SER A 75 -2.14 -8.49 12.38
N LYS A 76 -1.74 -7.81 11.32
CA LYS A 76 -1.00 -6.55 11.39
C LYS A 76 -1.79 -5.39 10.80
N THR A 77 -1.53 -4.19 11.31
CA THR A 77 -2.18 -2.94 10.88
C THR A 77 -1.12 -1.84 10.77
N GLY A 78 -1.40 -0.80 10.00
CA GLY A 78 -0.51 0.34 9.81
C GLY A 78 0.31 0.26 8.52
N ILE A 79 1.50 0.85 8.58
CA ILE A 79 2.45 1.05 7.47
C ILE A 79 3.74 0.31 7.78
N GLY A 80 4.38 -0.28 6.78
CA GLY A 80 5.72 -0.85 6.89
C GLY A 80 6.34 -1.21 5.55
N THR A 81 7.42 -1.96 5.61
CA THR A 81 8.24 -2.42 4.48
C THR A 81 7.99 -3.91 4.25
N LEU A 82 7.67 -4.28 3.01
CA LEU A 82 7.58 -5.68 2.58
C LEU A 82 8.95 -6.24 2.20
N ALA A 83 9.75 -5.45 1.47
CA ALA A 83 11.14 -5.78 1.13
C ALA A 83 11.84 -4.56 0.52
N THR A 84 13.17 -4.66 0.37
CA THR A 84 13.96 -3.68 -0.39
C THR A 84 14.57 -4.32 -1.63
N MET A 85 14.33 -3.72 -2.79
CA MET A 85 14.88 -4.16 -4.08
C MET A 85 16.20 -3.44 -4.35
N THR A 86 17.18 -4.14 -4.91
CA THR A 86 18.34 -3.49 -5.56
C THR A 86 18.06 -3.39 -7.05
N VAL A 87 17.94 -2.16 -7.54
CA VAL A 87 17.61 -1.86 -8.94
C VAL A 87 18.78 -1.15 -9.61
N LYS A 88 19.17 -1.60 -10.81
CA LYS A 88 20.21 -1.00 -11.64
C LYS A 88 19.60 -0.34 -12.87
N ALA A 89 20.17 0.78 -13.27
CA ALA A 89 19.89 1.38 -14.56
C ALA A 89 20.71 0.66 -15.64
N LYS A 90 20.04 0.25 -16.72
CA LYS A 90 20.67 -0.26 -17.96
C LYS A 90 21.10 0.88 -18.88
N ALA A 91 20.44 2.04 -18.76
CA ALA A 91 20.77 3.25 -19.50
C ALA A 91 21.48 4.29 -18.61
N GLY A 92 22.41 5.06 -19.19
CA GLY A 92 23.14 6.11 -18.48
C GLY A 92 22.35 7.39 -18.22
N SER A 93 21.14 7.52 -18.80
CA SER A 93 20.24 8.66 -18.64
C SER A 93 18.80 8.27 -19.03
N GLY A 94 17.82 9.05 -18.61
CA GLY A 94 16.40 8.83 -18.91
C GLY A 94 15.53 8.86 -17.65
N THR A 95 14.26 8.48 -17.81
CA THR A 95 13.34 8.28 -16.71
C THR A 95 12.70 6.90 -16.86
N ALA A 96 12.64 6.13 -15.79
CA ALA A 96 11.96 4.85 -15.75
C ALA A 96 10.86 4.89 -14.68
N ALA A 97 9.71 4.32 -15.01
CA ALA A 97 8.64 4.09 -14.06
C ALA A 97 8.77 2.70 -13.44
N MET A 98 8.34 2.59 -12.19
CA MET A 98 8.01 1.32 -11.55
C MET A 98 6.59 1.44 -11.01
N THR A 99 5.72 0.53 -11.37
CA THR A 99 4.29 0.62 -11.07
C THR A 99 3.80 -0.64 -10.39
N PHE A 100 2.83 -0.51 -9.49
CA PHE A 100 2.11 -1.68 -9.00
C PHE A 100 1.07 -2.10 -10.04
N ASP A 101 1.10 -3.38 -10.44
CA ASP A 101 -0.03 -4.01 -11.14
C ASP A 101 -1.15 -4.18 -10.10
N CYS A 102 -2.23 -3.44 -10.26
CA CYS A 102 -3.35 -3.41 -9.33
C CYS A 102 -4.63 -2.99 -10.04
N THR A 103 -5.61 -3.88 -9.99
CA THR A 103 -6.96 -3.74 -10.49
C THR A 103 -7.92 -4.09 -9.35
N GLU A 104 -8.83 -3.17 -9.03
CA GLU A 104 -9.81 -3.36 -7.97
C GLU A 104 -10.59 -4.68 -8.14
N GLY A 105 -10.55 -5.53 -7.12
CA GLY A 105 -11.25 -6.83 -7.08
C GLY A 105 -10.58 -7.98 -7.85
N SER A 106 -9.37 -7.77 -8.39
CA SER A 106 -8.56 -8.85 -8.93
C SER A 106 -7.85 -9.64 -7.82
N SER A 107 -7.55 -10.91 -8.08
CA SER A 107 -6.77 -11.77 -7.18
C SER A 107 -5.41 -12.17 -7.74
N THR A 108 -5.10 -11.77 -8.98
CA THR A 108 -3.91 -12.21 -9.71
C THR A 108 -2.78 -11.18 -9.77
N ASP A 109 -3.02 -9.98 -9.28
CA ASP A 109 -2.14 -8.81 -9.25
C ASP A 109 -1.73 -8.49 -7.79
N SER A 110 -1.45 -7.22 -7.47
CA SER A 110 -1.14 -6.79 -6.10
C SER A 110 -2.39 -6.81 -5.22
N ASN A 111 -2.25 -7.30 -3.99
CA ASN A 111 -3.34 -7.38 -3.02
C ASN A 111 -2.83 -7.27 -1.58
N ILE A 112 -3.74 -6.96 -0.67
CA ILE A 112 -3.53 -7.04 0.78
C ILE A 112 -4.68 -7.86 1.32
N ASN A 113 -4.43 -9.01 1.93
CA ASN A 113 -5.52 -9.87 2.41
C ASN A 113 -5.75 -9.70 3.90
N ASP A 114 -7.02 -9.53 4.27
CA ASP A 114 -7.47 -9.54 5.65
C ASP A 114 -7.48 -10.96 6.26
N PRO A 115 -7.86 -11.12 7.54
CA PRO A 115 -8.03 -12.44 8.15
C PRO A 115 -9.07 -13.37 7.52
N THR A 116 -9.96 -12.86 6.65
CA THR A 116 -11.05 -13.57 5.95
C THR A 116 -10.76 -13.79 4.45
N PRO A 117 -9.48 -13.91 4.09
CA PRO A 117 -8.92 -13.73 2.74
C PRO A 117 -9.55 -12.70 1.79
N LEU A 118 -10.20 -11.66 2.30
CA LEU A 118 -10.72 -10.58 1.48
C LEU A 118 -9.58 -9.63 1.10
N ASP A 119 -9.51 -9.23 -0.17
CA ASP A 119 -8.60 -8.18 -0.61
C ASP A 119 -9.09 -6.81 -0.12
N ILE A 120 -8.25 -6.12 0.62
CA ILE A 120 -8.49 -4.80 1.21
C ILE A 120 -7.60 -3.72 0.59
N ILE A 121 -6.84 -4.03 -0.46
CA ILE A 121 -6.04 -3.03 -1.18
C ILE A 121 -6.96 -1.96 -1.79
N VAL A 122 -6.47 -0.73 -1.85
CA VAL A 122 -7.12 0.37 -2.57
C VAL A 122 -6.18 0.78 -3.69
N CYS A 123 -6.37 0.25 -4.89
CA CYS A 123 -5.46 0.44 -6.01
C CYS A 123 -5.28 1.92 -6.37
N SER A 124 -6.32 2.75 -6.21
CA SER A 124 -6.21 4.20 -6.46
C SER A 124 -5.31 4.93 -5.45
N ALA A 125 -5.00 4.31 -4.31
CA ALA A 125 -4.09 4.85 -3.31
C ALA A 125 -2.63 4.40 -3.54
N ASN A 126 -2.37 3.48 -4.47
CA ASN A 126 -1.02 3.01 -4.77
C ASN A 126 -0.18 4.14 -5.35
N VAL A 127 1.00 4.36 -4.76
CA VAL A 127 1.95 5.37 -5.22
C VAL A 127 3.00 4.68 -6.10
N ASN A 128 2.96 4.99 -7.39
CA ASN A 128 3.95 4.51 -8.35
C ASN A 128 5.26 5.29 -8.24
N GLY A 129 6.37 4.61 -8.55
CA GLY A 129 7.70 5.19 -8.60
C GLY A 129 8.02 5.78 -9.98
N SER A 130 8.69 6.93 -9.99
CA SER A 130 9.29 7.51 -11.21
C SER A 130 10.71 7.95 -10.88
N TYR A 131 11.68 7.42 -11.63
CA TYR A 131 13.09 7.54 -11.29
C TYR A 131 13.90 8.06 -12.46
N THR A 132 14.67 9.12 -12.23
CA THR A 132 15.72 9.54 -13.16
C THR A 132 16.87 8.54 -13.15
N LEU A 133 17.34 8.15 -14.33
CA LEU A 133 18.49 7.29 -14.54
C LEU A 133 19.76 8.13 -14.64
N GLY A 134 20.87 7.65 -14.10
CA GLY A 134 22.14 8.34 -14.18
C GLY A 134 23.35 7.41 -14.05
N GLY A 135 24.37 7.63 -14.88
CA GLY A 135 25.63 6.88 -14.86
C GLY A 135 26.64 7.31 -13.79
N GLY A 136 26.27 8.21 -12.88
CA GLY A 136 27.15 8.64 -11.79
C GLY A 136 27.05 7.72 -10.58
N THR A 137 28.20 7.33 -10.01
CA THR A 137 28.28 7.01 -8.58
C THR A 137 27.52 8.10 -7.83
N ALA A 138 26.53 7.72 -7.03
CA ALA A 138 25.73 8.67 -6.27
C ALA A 138 26.64 9.47 -5.32
N THR A 139 27.22 10.57 -5.78
CA THR A 139 27.66 11.64 -4.91
C THR A 139 26.39 12.33 -4.45
N VAL A 140 26.07 12.14 -3.17
CA VAL A 140 25.06 12.94 -2.47
C VAL A 140 25.56 14.39 -2.52
N SER A 141 25.17 15.14 -3.55
CA SER A 141 25.36 16.59 -3.57
C SER A 141 24.22 17.17 -2.75
N ALA A 142 24.47 17.37 -1.45
CA ALA A 142 23.69 18.32 -0.69
C ALA A 142 23.87 19.68 -1.37
N SER A 143 22.84 20.12 -2.09
CA SER A 143 22.76 21.50 -2.53
C SER A 143 22.67 22.37 -1.26
N PRO A 144 23.60 23.31 -1.00
CA PRO A 144 23.42 24.28 0.07
C PRO A 144 22.21 25.13 -0.30
N GLY A 145 21.11 24.94 0.42
CA GLY A 145 19.96 25.82 0.36
C GLY A 145 20.42 27.26 0.54
N ALA A 146 20.04 28.10 -0.42
CA ALA A 146 20.34 29.52 -0.40
C ALA A 146 19.96 30.13 0.95
N SER A 147 20.94 30.80 1.55
CA SER A 147 20.78 31.64 2.74
C SER A 147 19.73 32.73 2.47
N PRO A 148 18.68 32.86 3.32
CA PRO A 148 17.75 33.98 3.22
C PRO A 148 18.44 35.27 3.68
N GLY A 149 18.45 36.25 2.78
CA GLY A 149 18.99 37.59 3.03
C GLY A 149 18.29 38.30 4.18
N VAL A 150 19.11 38.95 5.01
CA VAL A 150 18.70 39.95 5.99
C VAL A 150 18.08 41.17 5.29
N GLY A 151 16.87 41.55 5.68
CA GLY A 151 16.19 42.72 5.13
C GLY A 151 14.99 43.21 5.94
N ALA A 152 15.27 44.09 6.90
CA ALA A 152 14.45 45.20 7.42
C ALA A 152 13.01 44.95 7.99
N SER A 153 12.95 45.08 9.32
CA SER A 153 11.86 45.70 10.12
C SER A 153 11.60 47.17 9.65
N PRO A 154 10.44 47.85 9.81
CA PRO A 154 9.44 47.71 10.89
C PRO A 154 7.94 47.87 10.52
N GLY A 155 7.05 47.47 11.44
CA GLY A 155 5.63 47.85 11.37
C GLY A 155 4.76 47.23 12.46
N VAL A 156 4.53 47.97 13.54
CA VAL A 156 3.56 47.67 14.62
C VAL A 156 2.13 47.83 14.12
N GLY A 157 1.23 46.89 14.44
CA GLY A 157 -0.20 47.02 14.13
C GLY A 157 -1.08 45.83 14.53
N ALA A 158 -1.64 45.90 15.74
CA ALA A 158 -2.93 45.37 16.23
C ALA A 158 -3.46 43.95 15.85
N SER A 159 -3.60 43.14 16.91
CA SER A 159 -4.53 42.01 17.17
C SER A 159 -6.03 42.39 17.02
N PRO A 160 -7.07 41.49 17.08
CA PRO A 160 -7.16 40.00 17.02
C PRO A 160 -8.18 39.47 15.97
N GLY A 161 -8.09 38.20 15.57
CA GLY A 161 -9.13 37.54 14.76
C GLY A 161 -9.08 36.02 14.80
N VAL A 162 -9.88 35.42 15.69
CA VAL A 162 -10.18 33.98 15.76
C VAL A 162 -11.02 33.60 14.54
N GLY A 163 -10.57 32.61 13.76
CA GLY A 163 -11.30 32.12 12.59
C GLY A 163 -10.76 30.80 12.08
N VAL A 164 -11.14 29.71 12.75
CA VAL A 164 -11.01 28.34 12.24
C VAL A 164 -12.01 28.14 11.10
N PRO A 165 -11.59 27.74 9.88
CA PRO A 165 -12.51 27.15 8.93
C PRO A 165 -12.77 25.69 9.33
N SER A 166 -13.96 25.44 9.89
CA SER A 166 -14.52 24.10 10.05
C SER A 166 -14.93 23.54 8.69
N VAL A 167 -14.36 22.39 8.33
CA VAL A 167 -14.81 21.62 7.16
C VAL A 167 -16.03 20.79 7.59
N PRO A 168 -17.15 20.80 6.84
CA PRO A 168 -18.30 19.99 7.18
C PRO A 168 -18.01 18.51 6.89
N ILE A 169 -17.89 17.70 7.95
CA ILE A 169 -17.99 16.24 7.85
C ILE A 169 -19.47 15.89 7.94
N THR A 170 -20.12 15.69 6.80
CA THR A 170 -21.41 15.02 6.71
C THR A 170 -21.21 13.68 6.02
N GLY A 171 -20.83 12.67 6.81
CA GLY A 171 -20.83 11.27 6.42
C GLY A 171 -22.02 10.56 7.05
N ILE A 172 -23.07 10.39 6.25
CA ILE A 172 -24.30 9.65 6.56
C ILE A 172 -24.00 8.19 6.91
N SER A 173 -24.11 7.81 8.18
CA SER A 173 -24.26 6.43 8.61
C SER A 173 -25.70 5.98 8.35
N GLY A 174 -25.93 5.40 7.17
CA GLY A 174 -27.17 4.69 6.85
C GLY A 174 -27.26 3.35 7.62
N PRO A 175 -28.47 2.89 7.99
CA PRO A 175 -28.65 1.85 9.01
C PRO A 175 -28.57 0.44 8.41
N THR A 176 -27.42 -0.22 8.55
CA THR A 176 -27.27 -1.66 8.22
C THR A 176 -28.06 -2.58 9.18
N ILE A 177 -28.71 -2.02 10.22
CA ILE A 177 -29.44 -2.77 11.24
C ILE A 177 -30.83 -3.25 10.74
N GLY A 178 -31.36 -2.69 9.65
CA GLY A 178 -32.68 -3.06 9.13
C GLY A 178 -32.78 -4.43 8.42
N LEU A 179 -31.67 -5.01 7.97
CA LEU A 179 -31.66 -6.24 7.16
C LEU A 179 -31.48 -7.53 7.97
N LEU A 180 -31.09 -7.44 9.25
CA LEU A 180 -30.90 -8.61 10.13
C LEU A 180 -32.20 -9.10 10.79
N THR A 181 -33.23 -8.26 10.91
CA THR A 181 -34.50 -8.65 11.57
C THR A 181 -35.52 -9.30 10.64
N ALA A 182 -35.49 -9.00 9.33
CA ALA A 182 -36.35 -9.65 8.34
C ALA A 182 -35.96 -11.12 8.07
N GLY A 183 -34.69 -11.49 8.22
CA GLY A 183 -34.21 -12.86 8.01
C GLY A 183 -34.65 -13.87 9.08
N LEU A 184 -34.82 -13.42 10.33
CA LEU A 184 -35.15 -14.32 11.45
C LEU A 184 -36.63 -14.76 11.45
N ILE A 185 -37.53 -13.94 10.90
CA ILE A 185 -38.97 -14.21 10.86
C ILE A 185 -39.31 -15.30 9.82
N LEU A 186 -38.54 -15.44 8.73
CA LEU A 186 -38.78 -16.51 7.75
C LEU A 186 -38.32 -17.91 8.23
N PHE A 187 -37.38 -17.99 9.19
CA PHE A 187 -36.88 -19.27 9.69
C PHE A 187 -37.80 -19.96 10.72
N LEU A 188 -38.79 -19.24 11.27
CA LEU A 188 -39.72 -19.78 12.28
C LEU A 188 -41.03 -20.33 11.71
N LEU A 189 -41.27 -20.21 10.40
CA LEU A 189 -42.51 -20.65 9.76
C LEU A 189 -42.71 -22.18 9.59
N PRO A 190 -41.74 -23.11 9.76
CA PRO A 190 -42.04 -24.54 9.65
C PRO A 190 -42.58 -25.20 10.93
N PHE A 191 -42.64 -24.50 12.08
CA PHE A 191 -43.12 -25.11 13.34
C PHE A 191 -44.65 -25.10 13.53
N PHE A 192 -45.40 -24.43 12.63
CA PHE A 192 -46.86 -24.44 12.64
C PHE A 192 -47.43 -25.32 11.52
N SER A 193 -47.14 -26.63 11.56
CA SER A 193 -47.90 -27.62 10.77
C SER A 193 -48.78 -28.48 11.68
N PHE A 194 -50.06 -28.10 11.69
CA PHE A 194 -51.28 -28.89 11.88
C PHE A 194 -51.21 -30.19 12.69
N LYS A 195 -51.60 -30.08 13.95
CA LYS A 195 -52.14 -31.17 14.76
C LYS A 195 -53.48 -31.61 14.15
N LYS A 196 -53.51 -32.73 13.42
CA LYS A 196 -54.78 -33.39 13.06
C LYS A 196 -55.31 -34.16 14.28
N ILE A 197 -56.48 -33.74 14.74
CA ILE A 197 -57.33 -34.46 15.69
C ILE A 197 -57.96 -35.62 14.93
N ALA A 198 -57.83 -36.85 15.45
CA ALA A 198 -58.65 -37.99 15.05
C ALA A 198 -59.39 -38.52 16.27
N LYS A 199 -60.65 -38.87 16.02
CA LYS A 199 -61.75 -39.18 16.94
C LYS A 199 -61.84 -40.68 17.19
#